data_AF-A0A1Y1WLV0-F1
#
_entry.id   AF-A0A1Y1WLV0-F1
#
_cell.length_a   1.000
_cell.length_b   1.000
_cell.length_c   1.000
_cell.angle_alpha   90.00
_cell.angle_beta   90.00
_cell.angle_gamma   90.00
#
_symmetry.space_group_name_H-M   'P 1'
#
loop_
_entity.id
_entity.type
_entity.pdbx_description
1 polymer ?
#
loop_
_entity_poly.entity_id
_entity_poly.type
_entity_poly.pdbx_seq_one_letter_code
_entity_poly.pdbx_strand_id
1 'polypeptide(L)'
;MLNVMLADACRFSNHPSLEGTGTNKMGVRNRFIERAYKSLFECLEYDSVEHCVALLLFAMIISQAGLNRAWIMHSLSSQMAIRLRFHALDSPMSTAMFRDDSPVDLEWKRRVFWQLYTYDVMTSTLSDLPQCLSIHDVQCNAPTPLDENTA
;
A
#
# COMPACT_ATOMS: atom_id res chain seq x y z
N MET A 1 -1.52 -7.86 -6.87
CA MET A 1 -2.48 -7.50 -5.81
C MET A 1 -3.18 -8.72 -5.17
N LEU A 2 -3.89 -9.58 -5.91
CA LEU A 2 -4.69 -10.68 -5.35
C LEU A 2 -3.92 -11.62 -4.40
N ASN A 3 -2.72 -12.06 -4.80
CA ASN A 3 -1.88 -12.92 -3.94
C ASN A 3 -1.55 -12.26 -2.59
N VAL A 4 -1.36 -10.94 -2.56
CA VAL A 4 -1.09 -10.19 -1.33
C VAL A 4 -2.32 -10.23 -0.41
N MET A 5 -3.50 -9.95 -0.96
CA MET A 5 -4.75 -10.00 -0.21
C MET A 5 -5.04 -11.41 0.33
N LEU A 6 -4.80 -12.46 -0.48
CA LEU A 6 -4.98 -13.84 -0.05
C LEU A 6 -3.98 -14.24 1.03
N ALA A 7 -2.73 -13.79 0.95
CA ALA A 7 -1.73 -14.01 2.00
C ALA A 7 -2.16 -13.38 3.33
N ASP A 8 -2.73 -12.17 3.32
CA ASP A 8 -3.22 -11.52 4.53
C ASP A 8 -4.50 -12.17 5.07
N ALA A 9 -5.45 -12.51 4.17
CA ALA A 9 -6.68 -13.23 4.53
C ALA A 9 -6.39 -14.59 5.18
N CYS A 10 -5.29 -15.26 4.79
CA CYS A 10 -4.83 -16.48 5.45
C CYS A 10 -4.48 -16.28 6.93
N ARG A 11 -4.42 -15.06 7.49
CA ARG A 11 -4.25 -14.84 8.93
C ARG A 11 -5.59 -14.95 9.67
N PHE A 12 -6.64 -14.37 9.11
CA PHE A 12 -7.94 -14.17 9.77
C PHE A 12 -9.00 -15.21 9.37
N SER A 13 -8.80 -15.90 8.25
CA SER A 13 -9.75 -16.89 7.76
C SER A 13 -9.62 -18.23 8.51
N ASN A 14 -10.77 -18.83 8.80
CA ASN A 14 -10.93 -20.20 9.32
C ASN A 14 -11.56 -21.11 8.26
N HIS A 15 -11.40 -20.77 6.97
CA HIS A 15 -12.00 -21.55 5.91
C HIS A 15 -11.41 -22.97 5.90
N PRO A 16 -12.24 -24.04 5.77
CA PRO A 16 -11.77 -25.43 5.86
C PRO A 16 -10.64 -25.79 4.88
N SER A 17 -10.57 -25.12 3.73
CA SER A 17 -9.47 -25.32 2.76
C SER A 17 -8.09 -24.87 3.27
N LEU A 18 -8.03 -24.07 4.34
CA LEU A 18 -6.80 -23.65 5.02
C LEU A 18 -6.40 -24.58 6.16
N GLU A 19 -7.29 -25.50 6.56
CA GLU A 19 -7.13 -26.42 7.69
C GLU A 19 -7.13 -27.90 7.27
N GLY A 20 -7.75 -28.24 6.13
CA GLY A 20 -8.28 -29.57 5.86
C GLY A 20 -7.39 -30.60 5.18
N THR A 21 -6.11 -30.36 4.86
CA THR A 21 -5.31 -31.33 4.06
C THR A 21 -3.81 -31.36 4.42
N GLY A 22 -3.48 -31.35 5.71
CA GLY A 22 -2.07 -31.41 6.16
C GLY A 22 -1.24 -30.18 5.78
N THR A 23 -1.86 -29.16 5.20
CA THR A 23 -1.24 -27.88 4.86
C THR A 23 -1.47 -26.92 6.02
N ASN A 24 -0.39 -26.60 6.74
CA ASN A 24 -0.42 -25.54 7.74
C ASN A 24 -0.84 -24.21 7.06
N LYS A 25 -1.75 -23.46 7.69
CA LYS A 25 -2.18 -22.09 7.35
C LYS A 25 -0.99 -21.18 6.97
N MET A 26 0.13 -21.33 7.68
CA MET A 26 1.39 -20.64 7.37
C MET A 26 2.02 -21.07 6.03
N GLY A 27 1.97 -22.34 5.69
CA GLY A 27 2.44 -22.86 4.40
C GLY A 27 1.61 -22.33 3.23
N VAL A 28 0.29 -22.24 3.38
CA VAL A 28 -0.60 -21.64 2.37
C VAL A 28 -0.27 -20.15 2.17
N ARG A 29 -0.17 -19.40 3.28
CA ARG A 29 0.24 -17.99 3.28
C ARG A 29 1.57 -17.79 2.56
N ASN A 30 2.59 -18.59 2.87
CA ASN A 30 3.92 -18.46 2.27
C ASN A 30 3.90 -18.66 0.75
N ARG A 31 3.05 -19.57 0.22
CA ARG A 31 2.88 -19.73 -1.23
C ARG A 31 2.31 -18.49 -1.89
N PHE A 32 1.35 -17.82 -1.25
CA PHE A 32 0.81 -16.56 -1.77
C PHE A 32 1.84 -15.43 -1.70
N ILE A 33 2.64 -15.35 -0.64
CA ILE A 33 3.75 -14.39 -0.53
C ILE A 33 4.79 -14.63 -1.63
N GLU A 34 5.18 -15.89 -1.88
CA GLU A 34 6.15 -16.24 -2.93
C GLU A 34 5.63 -15.86 -4.32
N ARG A 35 4.34 -16.12 -4.60
CA ARG A 35 3.71 -15.70 -5.86
C ARG A 35 3.65 -14.17 -5.98
N ALA A 36 3.34 -13.47 -4.90
CA ALA A 36 3.37 -12.01 -4.88
C ALA A 36 4.78 -11.46 -5.15
N TYR A 37 5.82 -12.06 -4.56
CA TYR A 37 7.23 -11.71 -4.83
C TYR A 37 7.57 -11.83 -6.32
N LYS A 38 7.14 -12.90 -7.00
CA LYS A 38 7.43 -13.12 -8.42
C LYS A 38 6.78 -12.08 -9.33
N SER A 39 5.62 -11.55 -8.96
CA SER A 39 4.91 -10.50 -9.70
C SER A 39 5.36 -9.07 -9.35
N LEU A 40 6.38 -8.88 -8.49
CA LEU A 40 6.84 -7.54 -8.13
C LEU A 40 7.44 -6.78 -9.32
N PHE A 41 8.14 -7.47 -10.22
CA PHE A 41 8.76 -6.82 -11.37
C PHE A 41 7.72 -6.18 -12.29
N GLU A 42 6.57 -6.83 -12.49
CA GLU A 42 5.44 -6.28 -13.24
C GLU A 42 4.93 -4.97 -12.63
N CYS A 43 4.95 -4.87 -11.30
CA CYS A 43 4.54 -3.65 -10.60
C CYS A 43 5.49 -2.46 -10.86
N LEU A 44 6.75 -2.73 -11.25
CA LEU A 44 7.77 -1.71 -11.48
C LEU A 44 7.85 -1.27 -12.94
N GLU A 45 7.13 -1.91 -13.87
CA GLU A 45 7.16 -1.56 -15.29
C GLU A 45 6.44 -0.23 -15.59
N TYR A 46 5.38 0.07 -14.84
CA TYR A 46 4.64 1.32 -14.95
C TYR A 46 3.96 1.69 -13.63
N ASP A 47 3.73 2.98 -13.45
CA ASP A 47 3.05 3.50 -12.27
C ASP A 47 1.54 3.34 -12.41
N SER A 48 0.93 2.64 -11.46
CA SER A 48 -0.53 2.55 -11.31
C SER A 48 -0.90 2.58 -9.83
N VAL A 49 -2.14 2.97 -9.54
CA VAL A 49 -2.57 3.06 -8.14
C VAL A 49 -2.66 1.68 -7.52
N GLU A 50 -3.06 0.68 -8.31
CA GLU A 50 -3.15 -0.72 -7.92
C GLU A 50 -1.77 -1.30 -7.59
N HIS A 51 -0.74 -0.95 -8.37
CA HIS A 51 0.65 -1.34 -8.07
C HIS A 51 1.13 -0.67 -6.77
N CYS A 52 0.83 0.61 -6.60
CA CYS A 52 1.16 1.36 -5.39
C CYS A 52 0.57 0.67 -4.14
N VAL A 53 -0.74 0.38 -4.17
CA VAL A 53 -1.45 -0.30 -3.08
C VAL A 53 -0.94 -1.73 -2.87
N ALA A 54 -0.69 -2.47 -3.96
CA ALA A 54 -0.17 -3.83 -3.85
C ALA A 54 1.21 -3.88 -3.17
N LEU A 55 2.11 -2.95 -3.50
CA LEU A 55 3.43 -2.84 -2.87
C LEU A 55 3.32 -2.46 -1.38
N LEU A 56 2.42 -1.54 -1.03
CA LEU A 56 2.17 -1.16 0.37
C LEU A 56 1.66 -2.34 1.19
N LEU A 57 0.60 -3.01 0.71
CA LEU A 57 0.05 -4.18 1.39
C LEU A 57 1.10 -5.29 1.53
N PHE A 58 1.92 -5.46 0.50
CA PHE A 58 2.99 -6.45 0.53
C PHE A 58 4.05 -6.10 1.59
N ALA A 59 4.47 -4.84 1.68
CA ALA A 59 5.36 -4.35 2.73
C ALA A 59 4.79 -4.60 4.14
N MET A 60 3.48 -4.39 4.33
CA MET A 60 2.77 -4.66 5.59
C MET A 60 2.75 -6.15 5.97
N ILE A 61 2.66 -7.05 5.00
CA ILE A 61 2.67 -8.50 5.27
C ILE A 61 4.08 -8.98 5.63
N ILE A 62 5.10 -8.51 4.92
CA ILE A 62 6.47 -8.98 5.11
C ILE A 62 7.17 -8.34 6.31
N SER A 63 6.65 -7.22 6.84
CA SER A 63 7.21 -6.58 8.05
C SER A 63 7.16 -7.46 9.28
N GLN A 64 6.21 -8.39 9.33
CA GLN A 64 6.12 -9.42 10.37
C GLN A 64 7.34 -10.35 10.39
N ALA A 65 8.03 -10.49 9.26
CA ALA A 65 9.25 -11.30 9.14
C ALA A 65 10.54 -10.46 9.23
N GLY A 66 10.44 -9.13 9.17
CA GLY A 66 11.57 -8.22 9.28
C GLY A 66 11.30 -6.85 8.68
N LEU A 67 11.65 -5.79 9.44
CA LEU A 67 11.35 -4.41 9.07
C LEU A 67 12.18 -3.90 7.88
N ASN A 68 13.45 -4.30 7.74
CA ASN A 68 14.32 -3.75 6.68
C ASN A 68 13.82 -4.10 5.26
N ARG A 69 13.32 -5.32 5.05
CA ARG A 69 12.75 -5.72 3.75
C ARG A 69 11.42 -5.02 3.49
N ALA A 70 10.61 -4.85 4.54
CA ALA A 70 9.38 -4.09 4.45
C ALA A 70 9.62 -2.63 4.10
N TRP A 71 10.65 -2.01 4.69
CA TRP A 71 11.08 -0.65 4.38
C TRP A 71 11.38 -0.51 2.89
N ILE A 72 12.21 -1.39 2.29
CA ILE A 72 12.50 -1.35 0.85
C ILE A 72 11.22 -1.38 -0.01
N MET A 73 10.30 -2.30 0.29
CA MET A 73 9.05 -2.44 -0.48
C MET A 73 8.12 -1.23 -0.31
N HIS A 74 8.06 -0.69 0.91
CA HIS A 74 7.32 0.52 1.20
C HIS A 74 7.96 1.76 0.55
N SER A 75 9.29 1.86 0.48
CA SER A 75 9.99 2.94 -0.23
C SER A 75 9.63 2.93 -1.71
N LEU A 76 9.57 1.76 -2.35
CA LEU A 76 9.13 1.62 -3.74
C LEU A 76 7.68 2.11 -3.93
N SER A 77 6.79 1.73 -3.02
CA SER A 77 5.40 2.21 -3.03
C SER A 77 5.32 3.74 -2.84
N SER A 78 6.11 4.30 -1.92
CA SER A 78 6.16 5.75 -1.67
C SER A 78 6.64 6.54 -2.89
N GLN A 79 7.70 6.05 -3.55
CA GLN A 79 8.20 6.63 -4.80
C GLN A 79 7.14 6.60 -5.90
N MET A 80 6.39 5.50 -6.02
CA MET A 80 5.28 5.39 -6.97
C MET A 80 4.16 6.38 -6.64
N ALA A 81 3.77 6.51 -5.37
CA ALA A 81 2.76 7.50 -4.95
C ALA A 81 3.20 8.95 -5.23
N ILE A 82 4.50 9.24 -5.12
CA ILE A 82 5.06 10.55 -5.50
C ILE A 82 4.91 10.78 -7.00
N ARG A 83 5.28 9.81 -7.84
CA ARG A 83 5.16 9.90 -9.31
C ARG A 83 3.69 10.03 -9.74
N LEU A 84 2.78 9.35 -9.05
CA LEU A 84 1.33 9.46 -9.21
C LEU A 84 0.73 10.74 -8.59
N ARG A 85 1.55 11.62 -8.01
CA ARG A 85 1.17 12.92 -7.43
C ARG A 85 0.23 12.86 -6.23
N PHE A 86 0.14 11.74 -5.50
CA PHE A 86 -0.76 11.67 -4.34
C PHE A 86 -0.33 12.54 -3.16
N HIS A 87 0.97 12.81 -3.02
CA HIS A 87 1.50 13.76 -2.05
C HIS A 87 1.04 15.20 -2.32
N ALA A 88 0.60 15.51 -3.54
CA ALA A 88 0.25 16.84 -4.00
C ALA A 88 -1.20 16.91 -4.49
N LEU A 89 -2.08 16.07 -3.96
CA LEU A 89 -3.45 15.88 -4.46
C LEU A 89 -4.28 17.18 -4.46
N ASP A 90 -4.07 18.05 -3.46
CA ASP A 90 -4.74 19.36 -3.35
C ASP A 90 -3.89 20.53 -3.86
N SER A 91 -2.72 20.24 -4.43
CA SER A 91 -1.86 21.26 -5.00
C SER A 91 -2.53 21.87 -6.23
N PRO A 92 -2.57 23.21 -6.36
CA PRO A 92 -3.12 23.87 -7.56
C PRO A 92 -2.50 23.41 -8.88
N MET A 93 -1.26 22.89 -8.83
CA MET A 93 -0.56 22.36 -10.00
C MET A 93 -0.99 20.95 -10.40
N SER A 94 -1.58 20.18 -9.49
CA SER A 94 -1.95 18.77 -9.69
C SER A 94 -3.46 18.56 -9.84
N THR A 95 -4.29 19.53 -9.46
CA THR A 95 -5.76 19.46 -9.63
C THR A 95 -6.20 19.17 -11.07
N ALA A 96 -5.43 19.62 -12.08
CA ALA A 96 -5.71 19.31 -13.48
C ALA A 96 -5.55 17.82 -13.82
N MET A 97 -4.66 17.09 -13.14
CA MET A 97 -4.42 15.66 -13.37
C MET A 97 -5.56 14.79 -12.83
N PHE A 98 -6.27 15.27 -11.82
CA PHE A 98 -7.35 14.55 -11.14
C PHE A 98 -8.74 15.14 -11.45
N ARG A 99 -8.86 15.90 -12.53
CA ARG A 99 -10.09 16.61 -12.87
C ARG A 99 -11.28 15.67 -13.10
N ASP A 100 -11.01 14.48 -13.60
CA ASP A 100 -12.02 13.47 -13.94
C ASP A 100 -12.28 12.49 -12.79
N ASP A 101 -11.56 12.59 -11.68
CA ASP A 101 -11.78 11.75 -10.50
C ASP A 101 -13.07 12.17 -9.78
N SER A 102 -13.85 11.19 -9.34
CA SER A 102 -14.97 11.45 -8.42
C SER A 102 -14.45 11.86 -7.03
N PRO A 103 -15.29 12.48 -6.18
CA PRO A 103 -14.94 12.74 -4.78
C PRO A 103 -14.48 11.48 -4.04
N VAL A 104 -15.07 10.33 -4.36
CA VAL A 104 -14.70 9.03 -3.79
C VAL A 104 -13.30 8.62 -4.22
N ASP A 105 -12.96 8.79 -5.50
CA ASP A 105 -11.64 8.42 -6.03
C ASP A 105 -10.52 9.30 -5.43
N LEU A 106 -10.77 10.61 -5.33
CA LEU A 106 -9.84 11.55 -4.70
C LEU A 106 -9.58 11.17 -3.24
N GLU A 107 -10.64 10.87 -2.50
CA GLU A 107 -10.54 10.49 -1.09
C GLU A 107 -9.86 9.13 -0.91
N TRP A 108 -10.10 8.19 -1.82
CA TRP A 108 -9.39 6.91 -1.82
C TRP A 108 -7.89 7.09 -2.04
N LYS A 109 -7.48 7.87 -3.05
CA LYS A 109 -6.06 8.19 -3.31
C LYS A 109 -5.41 8.91 -2.13
N ARG A 110 -6.13 9.84 -1.50
CA ARG A 110 -5.72 10.53 -0.26
C ARG A 110 -5.45 9.55 0.86
N ARG A 111 -6.36 8.61 1.12
CA ARG A 111 -6.20 7.57 2.15
C ARG A 111 -5.02 6.65 1.87
N VAL A 112 -4.81 6.26 0.61
CA VAL A 112 -3.64 5.49 0.20
C VAL A 112 -2.36 6.23 0.55
N PHE A 113 -2.27 7.52 0.22
CA PHE A 113 -1.10 8.34 0.53
C PHE A 113 -0.86 8.49 2.04
N TRP A 114 -1.89 8.80 2.81
CA TRP A 114 -1.73 8.96 4.27
C TRP A 114 -1.41 7.64 4.98
N GLN A 115 -1.91 6.51 4.46
CA GLN A 115 -1.49 5.18 4.93
C GLN A 115 -0.01 4.94 4.64
N LEU A 116 0.47 5.32 3.45
CA LEU A 116 1.89 5.24 3.08
C LEU A 116 2.77 6.09 3.99
N TYR A 117 2.40 7.36 4.20
CA TYR A 117 3.13 8.28 5.05
C TYR A 117 3.20 7.78 6.50
N THR A 118 2.07 7.34 7.05
CA THR A 118 2.02 6.80 8.43
C THR A 118 2.90 5.57 8.57
N TYR A 119 2.86 4.67 7.58
CA TYR A 119 3.67 3.46 7.60
C TYR A 119 5.17 3.76 7.40
N ASP A 120 5.52 4.78 6.62
CA ASP A 120 6.90 5.26 6.46
C ASP A 120 7.47 5.71 7.81
N VAL A 121 6.76 6.62 8.49
CA VAL A 121 7.16 7.16 9.78
C VAL A 121 7.31 6.03 10.79
N MET A 122 6.33 5.12 10.86
CA MET A 122 6.36 3.99 11.80
C MET A 122 7.53 3.04 11.52
N THR A 123 7.69 2.58 10.28
CA THR A 123 8.74 1.60 9.95
C THR A 123 10.13 2.18 10.06
N SER A 124 10.35 3.41 9.59
CA SER A 124 11.60 4.13 9.70
C SER A 124 12.01 4.31 11.17
N THR A 125 11.07 4.72 12.03
CA THR A 125 11.30 4.88 13.47
C THR A 125 11.64 3.54 14.16
N LEU A 126 10.94 2.46 13.81
CA LEU A 126 11.15 1.14 14.43
C LEU A 126 12.41 0.41 13.95
N SER A 127 13.03 0.87 12.86
CA SER A 127 14.18 0.20 12.24
C SER A 127 15.44 1.07 12.17
N ASP A 128 15.40 2.27 12.75
CA ASP A 128 16.47 3.29 12.64
C ASP A 128 16.87 3.59 11.18
N LEU A 129 15.90 3.45 10.26
CA LEU A 129 16.07 3.77 8.84
C LEU A 129 15.55 5.18 8.55
N PRO A 130 16.07 5.88 7.52
CA PRO A 130 15.57 7.19 7.15
C PRO A 130 14.15 7.11 6.56
N GLN A 131 13.37 8.16 6.82
CA GLN A 131 12.05 8.33 6.20
C GLN A 131 12.18 8.56 4.70
N CYS A 132 11.27 7.97 3.94
CA CYS A 132 11.17 8.18 2.49
C CYS A 132 10.39 9.45 2.15
N LEU A 133 9.46 9.86 3.01
CA LEU A 133 8.55 10.98 2.83
C LEU A 133 8.79 12.04 3.89
N SER A 134 9.06 13.26 3.45
CA SER A 134 9.12 14.43 4.32
C SER A 134 7.74 15.06 4.42
N ILE A 135 7.31 15.39 5.64
CA ILE A 135 6.04 16.10 5.87
C ILE A 135 5.99 17.48 5.18
N HIS A 136 7.15 18.11 5.00
CA HIS A 136 7.25 19.43 4.37
C HIS A 136 6.95 19.42 2.87
N ASP A 137 7.04 18.25 2.24
CA ASP A 137 6.74 18.07 0.82
C ASP A 137 5.29 17.62 0.58
N VAL A 138 4.49 17.49 1.64
CA VAL A 138 3.08 17.07 1.56
C VAL A 138 2.18 18.26 1.33
N GLN A 139 1.50 18.26 0.19
CA GLN A 139 0.43 19.20 -0.18
C GLN A 139 -0.92 18.47 -0.31
N CYS A 140 -1.07 17.35 0.39
CA CYS A 140 -2.27 16.53 0.45
C CYS A 140 -2.90 16.70 1.83
N ASN A 141 -4.10 17.27 1.89
CA ASN A 141 -4.88 17.41 3.11
C ASN A 141 -5.16 16.04 3.75
N ALA A 142 -5.37 16.03 5.07
CA ALA A 142 -5.72 14.82 5.81
C ALA A 142 -7.06 14.23 5.33
N PRO A 143 -7.28 12.89 5.43
CA PRO A 143 -8.52 12.24 5.03
C PRO A 143 -9.73 12.76 5.82
N THR A 144 -10.88 12.87 5.16
CA THR A 144 -12.13 13.30 5.78
C THR A 144 -13.25 12.30 5.50
N PRO A 145 -14.26 12.18 6.38
CA PRO A 145 -15.48 11.46 6.03
C PRO A 145 -16.10 12.06 4.75
N LEU A 146 -16.58 11.19 3.86
CA LEU A 146 -17.37 11.62 2.70
C LEU A 146 -18.81 11.86 3.16
N ASP A 147 -19.44 12.91 2.67
CA ASP A 147 -20.85 13.16 2.91
C ASP A 147 -21.70 12.15 2.13
N GLU A 148 -22.76 11.63 2.73
CA GLU A 148 -23.65 10.62 2.11
C GLU A 148 -24.25 11.07 0.76
N ASN A 149 -24.28 12.38 0.50
CA ASN A 149 -24.79 12.97 -0.74
C ASN A 149 -23.74 13.14 -1.86
N THR A 150 -22.48 12.73 -1.61
CA THR A 150 -21.35 12.91 -2.55
C THR A 150 -20.84 11.59 -3.17
N ALA A 151 -21.52 10.48 -2.89
CA ALA A 151 -21.22 9.15 -3.41
C ALA A 151 -22.12 8.75 -4.59
#